data_AF-A0AAU9V261-F1
#
_entry.id   AF-A0AAU9V261-F1
#
_cell.length_a   1.000
_cell.length_b   1.000
_cell.length_c   1.000
_cell.angle_alpha   90.00
_cell.angle_beta   90.00
_cell.angle_gamma   90.00
#
_symmetry.space_group_name_H-M   'P 1'
#
loop_
_entity.id
_entity.type
_entity.pdbx_description
1 polymer ?
#
loop_
_entity_poly.entity_id
_entity_poly.type
_entity_poly.pdbx_seq_one_letter_code
_entity_poly.pdbx_strand_id
1 'polypeptide(L)'
;MIPLILVDSKRDHCNKTVEIYEDVSSPPVTAENFGRPLTCTYRFRAFRGSPKDWILRIRFKKFKVGTLINGTTCHKGYMQIVDGNAKTDVSNRKEPGLFCGEIEQPQTFISETNFVKIVFHADNFTDQTYFSFDSRAEQQFEVYLRYGQHPELYPNRRGEVVTG
;
A
#
# COMPACT_ATOMS: atom_id res chain seq x y z
N MET A 1 21.87 -27.21 -14.63
CA MET A 1 21.18 -27.33 -13.34
C MET A 1 21.46 -26.07 -12.56
N ILE A 2 20.54 -25.11 -12.60
CA ILE A 2 20.70 -23.77 -11.99
C ILE A 2 20.15 -23.88 -10.55
N PRO A 3 20.90 -23.50 -9.51
CA PRO A 3 20.37 -23.56 -8.15
C PRO A 3 19.34 -22.45 -7.99
N LEU A 4 18.09 -22.84 -7.77
CA LEU A 4 17.05 -21.96 -7.22
C LEU A 4 17.52 -21.54 -5.83
N ILE A 5 17.90 -20.27 -5.69
CA ILE A 5 18.11 -19.65 -4.39
C ILE A 5 16.77 -19.72 -3.66
N LEU A 6 16.66 -20.63 -2.69
CA LEU A 6 15.62 -20.61 -1.68
C LEU A 6 15.84 -19.33 -0.87
N VAL A 7 15.24 -18.23 -1.31
CA VAL A 7 15.10 -17.04 -0.49
C VAL A 7 14.37 -17.50 0.77
N ASP A 8 15.05 -17.45 1.91
CA ASP A 8 14.50 -17.80 3.21
C ASP A 8 13.32 -16.86 3.51
N SER A 9 12.14 -17.29 3.07
CA SER A 9 10.87 -16.57 3.15
C SER A 9 10.44 -16.30 4.60
N LYS A 10 11.14 -16.81 5.62
CA LYS A 10 10.72 -16.65 7.02
C LYS A 10 10.99 -15.28 7.62
N ARG A 11 11.88 -14.44 7.05
CA ARG A 11 12.30 -13.16 7.67
C ARG A 11 11.77 -11.89 7.02
N ASP A 12 11.15 -11.98 5.85
CA ASP A 12 10.95 -10.81 4.98
C ASP A 12 9.47 -10.43 4.75
N HIS A 13 8.57 -10.83 5.66
CA HIS A 13 7.14 -10.53 5.52
C HIS A 13 6.72 -9.21 6.18
N CYS A 14 7.49 -8.69 7.14
CA CYS A 14 7.15 -7.49 7.92
C CYS A 14 8.36 -6.56 7.98
N ASN A 15 8.15 -5.24 7.87
CA ASN A 15 9.20 -4.21 7.93
C ASN A 15 10.27 -4.35 6.84
N LYS A 16 9.94 -3.96 5.60
CA LYS A 16 10.88 -4.05 4.48
C LYS A 16 10.79 -2.90 3.49
N THR A 17 11.83 -2.82 2.66
CA THR A 17 11.76 -2.05 1.42
C THR A 17 11.13 -2.94 0.37
N VAL A 18 10.11 -2.44 -0.32
CA VAL A 18 9.38 -3.16 -1.36
C VAL A 18 9.96 -2.73 -2.70
N GLU A 19 10.39 -3.71 -3.49
CA GLU A 19 10.78 -3.50 -4.87
C GLU A 19 9.54 -3.35 -5.75
N ILE A 20 9.72 -2.66 -6.87
CA ILE A 20 8.68 -2.50 -7.86
C ILE A 20 8.42 -3.88 -8.47
N TYR A 21 7.16 -4.21 -8.76
CA TYR A 21 6.72 -5.51 -9.26
C TYR A 21 6.70 -6.64 -8.21
N GLU A 22 6.94 -6.32 -6.95
CA GLU A 22 6.90 -7.28 -5.85
C GLU A 22 5.47 -7.52 -5.33
N ASP A 23 5.18 -8.79 -5.04
CA ASP A 23 3.99 -9.23 -4.32
C ASP A 23 4.27 -9.29 -2.81
N VAL A 24 3.47 -8.59 -2.01
CA VAL A 24 3.61 -8.54 -0.55
C VAL A 24 2.34 -9.08 0.11
N SER A 25 2.51 -9.89 1.15
CA SER A 25 1.42 -10.41 1.98
C SER A 25 1.71 -10.18 3.46
N SER A 26 0.67 -10.22 4.29
CA SER A 26 0.80 -10.27 5.75
C SER A 26 1.70 -11.43 6.18
N PRO A 27 2.47 -11.29 7.27
CA PRO A 27 3.29 -12.37 7.79
C PRO A 27 2.43 -13.58 8.21
N PRO A 28 3.00 -14.79 8.21
CA PRO A 28 2.28 -15.96 8.70
C PRO A 28 1.95 -15.79 10.18
N VAL A 29 0.79 -16.30 10.58
CA VAL A 29 0.40 -16.38 11.98
C VAL A 29 1.22 -17.49 12.64
N THR A 30 1.87 -17.16 13.75
CA THR A 30 2.72 -18.06 14.54
C THR A 30 2.28 -18.01 16.00
N ALA A 31 2.72 -18.98 16.80
CA ALA A 31 2.49 -18.95 18.25
C ALA A 31 3.05 -17.69 18.94
N GLU A 32 4.02 -17.01 18.32
CA GLU A 32 4.65 -15.81 18.86
C GLU A 32 3.83 -14.54 18.59
N ASN A 33 3.19 -14.44 17.42
CA ASN A 33 2.45 -13.24 17.02
C ASN A 33 0.92 -13.37 17.19
N PHE A 34 0.40 -14.58 17.33
CA PHE A 34 -1.03 -14.82 17.50
C PHE A 34 -1.54 -14.17 18.78
N GLY A 35 -2.65 -13.45 18.68
CA GLY A 35 -3.26 -12.80 19.84
C GLY A 35 -2.60 -11.48 20.24
N ARG A 36 -1.51 -11.07 19.55
CA ARG A 36 -0.67 -9.95 19.96
C ARG A 36 -0.76 -8.77 18.98
N PRO A 37 -0.46 -7.55 19.45
CA PRO A 37 -0.34 -6.41 18.54
C PRO A 37 0.77 -6.62 17.52
N LEU A 38 0.50 -6.30 16.25
CA LEU A 38 1.45 -6.37 15.16
C LEU A 38 1.48 -5.06 14.39
N THR A 39 2.68 -4.53 14.14
CA THR A 39 2.88 -3.37 13.26
C THR A 39 3.93 -3.68 12.20
N CYS A 40 3.56 -3.53 10.93
CA CYS A 40 4.46 -3.72 9.81
C CYS A 40 4.52 -2.47 8.94
N THR A 41 5.72 -2.13 8.48
CA THR A 41 5.98 -0.96 7.62
C THR A 41 6.59 -1.39 6.30
N TYR A 42 6.02 -0.95 5.19
CA TYR A 42 6.50 -1.24 3.84
C TYR A 42 6.87 0.07 3.16
N ARG A 43 8.14 0.23 2.80
CA ARG A 43 8.65 1.43 2.12
C ARG A 43 8.96 1.11 0.67
N PHE A 44 8.37 1.82 -0.27
CA PHE A 44 8.66 1.57 -1.68
C PHE A 44 10.00 2.18 -2.06
N ARG A 45 10.82 1.41 -2.80
CA ARG A 45 12.04 1.95 -3.38
C ARG A 45 11.66 2.97 -4.46
N ALA A 46 12.27 4.16 -4.39
CA ALA A 46 12.08 5.20 -5.39
C ALA A 46 12.56 4.74 -6.77
N PHE A 47 11.74 4.98 -7.79
CA PHE A 47 12.13 4.82 -9.20
C PHE A 47 13.23 5.83 -9.53
N ARG A 48 14.49 5.38 -9.60
CA ARG A 48 15.61 6.25 -10.00
C ARG A 48 15.66 6.32 -11.52
N GLY A 49 15.72 7.53 -12.08
CA GLY A 49 15.88 7.75 -13.52
C GLY A 49 14.58 7.69 -14.34
N SER A 50 13.42 7.51 -13.70
CA SER A 50 12.13 7.55 -14.39
C SER A 50 11.74 8.99 -14.77
N PRO A 51 11.22 9.22 -15.99
CA PRO A 51 10.59 10.48 -16.38
C PRO A 51 9.54 10.93 -15.36
N LYS A 52 9.26 12.24 -15.29
CA LYS A 52 8.26 12.84 -14.37
C LYS A 52 6.85 12.24 -14.49
N ASP A 53 6.60 11.42 -15.50
CA ASP A 53 5.28 10.91 -15.89
C ASP A 53 5.03 9.48 -15.39
N TRP A 54 5.89 8.93 -14.52
CA TRP A 54 5.68 7.60 -13.93
C TRP A 54 4.96 7.67 -12.59
N ILE A 55 4.00 6.77 -12.39
CA ILE A 55 3.22 6.64 -11.17
C ILE A 55 3.41 5.25 -10.54
N LEU A 56 3.27 5.18 -9.23
CA LEU A 56 3.22 3.95 -8.46
C LEU A 56 1.77 3.52 -8.28
N ARG A 57 1.39 2.43 -8.93
CA ARG A 57 0.11 1.75 -8.71
C ARG A 57 0.31 0.66 -7.66
N ILE A 58 -0.44 0.72 -6.57
CA ILE A 58 -0.49 -0.31 -5.52
C ILE A 58 -1.88 -0.92 -5.55
N ARG A 59 -1.96 -2.22 -5.81
CA ARG A 59 -3.23 -2.95 -5.86
C ARG A 59 -3.33 -3.86 -4.64
N PHE A 60 -4.25 -3.54 -3.74
CA PHE A 60 -4.62 -4.40 -2.61
C PHE A 60 -5.54 -5.50 -3.11
N LYS A 61 -5.05 -6.75 -3.08
CA LYS A 61 -5.79 -7.94 -3.51
C LYS A 61 -6.68 -8.52 -2.41
N LYS A 62 -6.19 -8.46 -1.17
CA LYS A 62 -6.91 -8.89 0.03
C LYS A 62 -6.62 -7.88 1.13
N PHE A 63 -7.61 -7.60 1.97
CA PHE A 63 -7.46 -6.72 3.10
C PHE A 63 -8.57 -6.99 4.11
N LYS A 64 -8.18 -7.24 5.36
CA LYS A 64 -9.06 -7.35 6.52
C LYS A 64 -8.32 -6.97 7.78
N VAL A 65 -8.73 -5.86 8.42
CA VAL A 65 -8.21 -5.46 9.73
C VAL A 65 -9.13 -4.46 10.39
N GLY A 66 -9.33 -4.61 11.71
CA GLY A 66 -10.12 -3.68 12.50
C GLY A 66 -11.56 -3.53 12.01
N THR A 67 -12.27 -2.56 12.58
CA THR A 67 -13.64 -2.22 12.19
C THR A 67 -13.81 -0.70 12.21
N LEU A 68 -14.63 -0.19 11.30
CA LEU A 68 -15.01 1.22 11.29
C LEU A 68 -16.09 1.46 12.36
N ILE A 69 -15.79 2.29 13.35
CA ILE A 69 -16.75 2.75 14.36
C ILE A 69 -17.17 4.19 14.06
N ASN A 70 -18.45 4.49 14.27
CA ASN A 70 -19.03 5.82 14.04
C ASN A 70 -18.77 6.38 12.63
N GLY A 71 -18.57 5.51 11.64
CA GLY A 71 -18.35 5.85 10.22
C GLY A 71 -17.02 6.54 9.89
N THR A 72 -16.16 6.82 10.88
CA THR A 72 -14.98 7.68 10.67
C THR A 72 -13.71 7.18 11.35
N THR A 73 -13.83 6.30 12.36
CA THR A 73 -12.70 5.92 13.20
C THR A 73 -12.41 4.43 13.06
N CYS A 74 -11.16 4.08 12.78
CA CYS A 74 -10.73 2.69 12.78
C CYS A 74 -10.45 2.20 14.21
N HIS A 75 -11.07 1.09 14.56
CA HIS A 75 -10.93 0.44 15.86
C HIS A 75 -10.30 -0.95 15.70
N LYS A 76 -9.42 -1.34 16.63
CA LYS A 76 -8.70 -2.63 16.67
C LYS A 76 -7.70 -2.88 15.53
N GLY A 77 -7.37 -1.86 14.75
CA GLY A 77 -6.34 -1.92 13.72
C GLY A 77 -6.69 -1.08 12.50
N TYR A 78 -5.67 -0.84 11.67
CA TYR A 78 -5.75 0.00 10.48
C TYR A 78 -4.63 -0.29 9.48
N MET A 79 -4.83 0.15 8.26
CA MET A 79 -3.81 0.40 7.25
C MET A 79 -3.68 1.91 7.04
N GLN A 80 -2.46 2.40 6.95
CA GLN A 80 -2.17 3.79 6.64
C GLN A 80 -1.27 3.85 5.41
N ILE A 81 -1.61 4.69 4.44
CA ILE A 81 -0.83 4.89 3.22
C ILE A 81 -0.31 6.31 3.23
N VAL A 82 0.98 6.48 3.48
CA VAL A 82 1.65 7.79 3.46
C VAL A 82 2.31 7.97 2.11
N ASP A 83 1.80 8.92 1.34
CA ASP A 83 2.29 9.30 0.03
C ASP A 83 3.01 10.64 0.11
N GLY A 84 4.30 10.62 -0.21
CA GLY A 84 5.14 11.80 -0.34
C GLY A 84 6.30 11.89 0.64
N ASN A 85 7.15 12.87 0.31
CA ASN A 85 8.35 13.48 0.86
C ASN A 85 8.24 14.69 1.80
N ALA A 86 9.32 15.09 2.50
CA ALA A 86 9.41 16.48 2.99
C ALA A 86 9.69 17.46 1.83
N LYS A 87 10.06 16.90 0.67
CA LYS A 87 10.41 17.57 -0.58
C LYS A 87 9.35 17.40 -1.68
N THR A 88 8.19 16.80 -1.38
CA THR A 88 7.12 16.62 -2.39
C THR A 88 6.03 17.66 -2.16
N ASP A 89 5.71 18.43 -3.20
CA ASP A 89 4.71 19.50 -3.15
C ASP A 89 3.28 18.98 -2.91
N VAL A 90 3.02 17.74 -3.34
CA VAL A 90 1.71 17.07 -3.18
C VAL A 90 1.92 15.83 -2.35
N SER A 91 1.34 15.82 -1.15
CA SER A 91 1.50 14.74 -0.19
C SER A 91 0.30 14.70 0.75
N ASN A 92 -0.16 13.48 1.07
CA ASN A 92 -1.18 13.29 2.09
C ASN A 92 -0.58 13.21 3.51
N ARG A 93 0.71 13.53 3.71
CA ARG A 93 1.41 13.40 5.01
C ARG A 93 0.72 14.04 6.20
N LYS A 94 0.01 15.15 5.98
CA LYS A 94 -0.71 15.84 7.04
C LYS A 94 -1.88 14.98 7.54
N GLU A 95 -2.55 14.27 6.64
CA GLU A 95 -3.74 13.46 6.91
C GLU A 95 -3.78 12.23 5.97
N PRO A 96 -2.91 11.22 6.18
CA PRO A 96 -2.77 10.09 5.24
C PRO A 96 -3.96 9.12 5.21
N GLY A 97 -4.98 9.36 6.05
CA GLY A 97 -6.11 8.47 6.24
C GLY A 97 -5.75 7.18 7.00
N LEU A 98 -6.76 6.59 7.65
CA LEU A 98 -6.68 5.25 8.24
C LEU A 98 -7.78 4.40 7.61
N PHE A 99 -7.42 3.22 7.11
CA PHE A 99 -8.32 2.30 6.44
C PHE A 99 -8.48 1.03 7.27
N CYS A 100 -9.70 0.53 7.43
CA CYS A 100 -10.02 -0.68 8.20
C CYS A 100 -11.30 -1.32 7.64
N GLY A 101 -11.68 -2.48 8.18
CA GLY A 101 -12.74 -3.32 7.64
C GLY A 101 -12.18 -4.39 6.71
N GLU A 102 -13.00 -4.85 5.77
CA GLU A 102 -12.69 -5.90 4.81
C GLU A 102 -13.01 -5.43 3.39
N ILE A 103 -12.15 -5.72 2.42
CA ILE A 103 -12.46 -5.48 1.00
C ILE A 103 -13.04 -6.74 0.37
N GLU A 104 -14.15 -6.59 -0.36
CA GLU A 104 -14.72 -7.66 -1.19
C GLU A 104 -14.06 -7.75 -2.56
N GLN A 105 -13.59 -6.62 -3.08
CA GLN A 105 -12.93 -6.50 -4.38
C GLN A 105 -11.58 -5.79 -4.26
N PRO A 106 -10.61 -6.12 -5.15
CA PRO A 106 -9.31 -5.47 -5.13
C PRO A 106 -9.42 -3.94 -5.24
N GLN A 107 -8.69 -3.23 -4.38
CA GLN A 107 -8.66 -1.77 -4.35
C GLN A 107 -7.32 -1.25 -4.85
N THR A 108 -7.33 -0.16 -5.61
CA THR A 108 -6.11 0.39 -6.20
C THR A 108 -5.82 1.77 -5.64
N PHE A 109 -4.61 1.94 -5.11
CA PHE A 109 -4.05 3.22 -4.72
C PHE A 109 -3.02 3.66 -5.77
N ILE A 110 -3.06 4.92 -6.17
CA ILE A 110 -2.16 5.47 -7.18
C ILE A 110 -1.46 6.70 -6.63
N SER A 111 -0.14 6.58 -6.52
CA SER A 111 0.75 7.65 -6.10
C SER A 111 1.51 8.20 -7.30
N GLU A 112 1.50 9.53 -7.43
CA GLU A 112 2.36 10.27 -8.37
C GLU A 112 3.71 10.62 -7.75
N THR A 113 3.94 10.23 -6.48
CA THR A 113 5.23 10.41 -5.84
C THR A 113 6.05 9.12 -5.90
N ASN A 114 7.36 9.27 -5.77
CA ASN A 114 8.28 8.15 -5.66
C ASN A 114 8.53 7.74 -4.20
N PHE A 115 7.73 8.23 -3.25
CA PHE A 115 7.90 8.00 -1.81
C PHE A 115 6.60 7.57 -1.15
N VAL A 116 6.29 6.28 -1.24
CA VAL A 116 5.15 5.70 -0.51
C VAL A 116 5.63 4.86 0.67
N LYS A 117 4.94 4.99 1.80
CA LYS A 117 5.08 4.14 2.98
C LYS A 117 3.71 3.61 3.39
N ILE A 118 3.56 2.30 3.42
CA ILE A 118 2.38 1.63 3.96
C ILE A 118 2.69 1.19 5.40
N VAL A 119 1.76 1.43 6.32
CA VAL A 119 1.81 0.93 7.70
C VAL A 119 0.57 0.10 7.96
N PHE A 120 0.76 -1.16 8.30
CA PHE A 120 -0.27 -2.05 8.78
C PHE A 120 -0.16 -2.17 10.29
N HIS A 121 -1.27 -2.00 11.01
CA HIS A 121 -1.37 -2.16 12.44
C HIS A 121 -2.59 -2.99 12.83
N ALA A 122 -2.41 -3.96 13.70
CA ALA A 122 -3.49 -4.73 14.31
C ALA A 122 -3.25 -4.85 15.80
N ASP A 123 -4.26 -4.57 16.63
CA ASP A 123 -4.16 -4.69 18.09
C ASP A 123 -4.10 -6.17 18.52
N ASN A 124 -4.73 -7.03 17.72
CA ASN A 124 -4.80 -8.46 17.93
C ASN A 124 -4.62 -9.17 16.58
N PHE A 125 -3.42 -9.66 16.29
CA PHE A 125 -3.10 -10.32 15.04
C PHE A 125 -3.49 -11.80 15.08
N THR A 126 -4.32 -12.21 14.12
CA THR A 126 -4.83 -13.58 13.96
C THR A 126 -4.96 -13.92 12.47
N ASP A 127 -5.40 -15.14 12.17
CA ASP A 127 -5.76 -15.58 10.82
C ASP A 127 -6.93 -14.79 10.21
N GLN A 128 -7.69 -14.07 11.04
CA GLN A 128 -8.76 -13.16 10.62
C GLN A 128 -8.26 -11.76 10.26
N THR A 129 -6.95 -11.51 10.37
CA THR A 129 -6.35 -10.22 10.06
C THR A 129 -5.28 -10.39 9.00
N TYR A 130 -5.52 -9.90 7.78
CA TYR A 130 -4.66 -10.16 6.64
C TYR A 130 -4.64 -9.01 5.66
N PHE A 131 -3.58 -8.98 4.86
CA PHE A 131 -3.56 -8.17 3.64
C PHE A 131 -2.67 -8.82 2.60
N SER A 132 -2.88 -8.43 1.34
CA SER A 132 -1.90 -8.64 0.28
C SER A 132 -2.02 -7.54 -0.75
N PHE A 133 -0.89 -7.09 -1.27
CA PHE A 133 -0.85 -6.12 -2.35
C PHE A 133 0.26 -6.43 -3.34
N ASP A 134 0.09 -5.95 -4.56
CA ASP A 134 1.14 -5.91 -5.57
C ASP A 134 1.37 -4.45 -6.00
N SER A 135 2.55 -4.18 -6.55
CA SER A 135 2.90 -2.84 -7.00
C SER A 135 3.47 -2.82 -8.40
N ARG A 136 3.11 -1.80 -9.19
CA ARG A 136 3.56 -1.60 -10.56
C ARG A 136 3.97 -0.14 -10.76
N ALA A 137 5.02 0.06 -11.55
CA ALA A 137 5.33 1.36 -12.12
C ALA A 137 4.65 1.45 -13.48
N GLU A 138 3.93 2.52 -13.71
CA GLU A 138 3.18 2.72 -14.96
C GLU A 138 3.30 4.18 -15.43
N GLN A 139 3.11 4.40 -16.72
CA GLN A 139 3.12 5.76 -17.27
C GLN A 139 1.74 6.41 -17.06
N GLN A 140 1.73 7.69 -16.71
CA GLN A 140 0.53 8.43 -16.30
C GLN A 140 -0.58 8.41 -17.39
N PHE A 141 -0.20 8.41 -18.67
CA PHE A 141 -1.16 8.32 -19.79
C PHE A 141 -1.89 6.98 -19.87
N GLU A 142 -1.34 5.90 -19.29
CA GLU A 142 -1.97 4.58 -19.27
C GLU A 142 -3.12 4.50 -18.25
N VAL A 143 -3.29 5.53 -17.42
CA VAL A 143 -4.33 5.61 -16.38
C VAL A 143 -5.44 6.58 -16.78
N TYR A 144 -5.90 6.44 -18.04
CA TYR A 144 -6.96 7.25 -18.63
C TYR A 144 -8.26 7.26 -17.81
N LEU A 145 -8.54 6.19 -17.05
CA LEU A 145 -9.73 6.10 -16.19
C LEU A 145 -9.71 7.11 -15.02
N ARG A 146 -8.52 7.53 -14.54
CA ARG A 146 -8.40 8.52 -13.45
C ARG A 146 -8.28 9.95 -13.98
N TYR A 147 -7.50 10.14 -15.04
CA TYR A 147 -7.12 11.47 -15.52
C TYR A 147 -7.86 11.91 -16.80
N GLY A 148 -8.67 11.03 -17.40
CA GLY A 148 -9.25 11.23 -18.72
C GLY A 148 -8.23 10.99 -19.84
N GLN A 149 -8.68 11.15 -21.09
CA GLN A 149 -7.85 10.99 -22.28
C GLN A 149 -6.73 12.04 -22.40
N HIS A 150 -6.80 13.11 -21.58
CA HIS A 150 -5.86 14.24 -21.53
C HIS A 150 -5.44 14.57 -20.08
N PRO A 151 -4.59 13.74 -19.45
CA PRO A 151 -4.15 13.93 -18.05
C PRO A 151 -3.45 15.27 -17.78
N GLU A 152 -2.75 15.80 -18.77
CA GLU A 152 -2.01 17.05 -18.73
C GLU A 152 -2.88 18.27 -18.41
N LEU A 153 -4.19 18.18 -18.68
CA LEU A 153 -5.13 19.28 -18.46
C LEU A 153 -5.68 19.33 -17.02
N TYR A 154 -5.49 18.28 -16.22
CA TYR A 154 -6.08 18.16 -14.88
C TYR A 154 -5.05 17.80 -13.80
N PRO A 155 -4.08 18.69 -13.53
CA PRO A 155 -2.97 18.40 -12.63
C PRO A 155 -3.37 18.29 -11.16
N ASN A 156 -4.58 18.65 -10.74
CA ASN A 156 -4.95 18.75 -9.31
C ASN A 156 -5.80 17.57 -8.77
N ARG A 157 -6.08 16.51 -9.56
CA ARG A 157 -6.82 15.30 -9.10
C ARG A 157 -5.92 14.27 -8.42
N ARG A 158 -4.94 14.73 -7.65
CA ARG A 158 -3.83 13.91 -7.13
C ARG A 158 -4.21 13.28 -5.79
N GLY A 159 -3.99 11.97 -5.66
CA GLY A 159 -4.02 11.28 -4.36
C GLY A 159 -5.39 10.90 -3.79
N GLU A 160 -6.50 11.21 -4.46
CA GLU A 160 -7.83 10.77 -4.01
C GLU A 160 -8.10 9.30 -4.33
N VAL A 161 -8.68 8.58 -3.36
CA VAL A 161 -9.12 7.18 -3.50
C VAL A 161 -10.36 7.14 -4.39
N VAL A 162 -10.30 6.40 -5.50
CA VAL A 162 -11.46 6.24 -6.39
C VAL A 162 -12.36 5.16 -5.79
N THR A 163 -13.58 5.52 -5.40
CA THR A 163 -14.64 4.54 -5.12
C THR A 163 -15.07 3.92 -6.45
N GLY A 164 -14.97 2.58 -6.53
CA GLY A 164 -15.55 1.80 -7.63
C GLY A 164 -17.06 1.83 -7.63
#